data_AF-S9QLJ1-F1
#
_entry.id   AF-S9QLJ1-F1
#
_cell.length_a   1.000
_cell.length_b   1.000
_cell.length_c   1.000
_cell.angle_alpha   90.00
_cell.angle_beta   90.00
_cell.angle_gamma   90.00
#
_symmetry.space_group_name_H-M   'P 1'
#
loop_
_entity.id
_entity.type
_entity.pdbx_description
1 polymer ?
#
loop_
_entity_poly.entity_id
_entity_poly.type
_entity_poly.pdbx_seq_one_letter_code
_entity_poly.pdbx_strand_id
1 'polypeptide(L)'
;MSKRQQSESSELVAAAAAIEEELRKFESLAQEVRTGPLRAQKHLEKMGHLLNSVADCDERLVAHMRSLLGVLNGWRDRQQALASEVNSRAQELQERTRVYQSLMERFAGLGQEAGSLSATMQGLAGRTQGEPVKPEELISSLQGVNERMARVAENAQALANDARDQDFVDISRDAESLRQQLLAALNRANLLQQKLHPANA
;
A
#
# COMPACT_ATOMS: atom_id res chain seq x y z
N MET A 1 -0.53 -22.32 0.89
CA MET A 1 -1.88 -22.56 0.35
C MET A 1 -2.84 -22.68 1.52
N SER A 2 -3.80 -21.76 1.66
CA SER A 2 -4.71 -21.75 2.81
C SER A 2 -5.70 -22.93 2.73
N LYS A 3 -6.13 -23.51 3.87
CA LYS A 3 -7.08 -24.65 3.91
C LYS A 3 -8.34 -24.41 3.05
N ARG A 4 -8.75 -23.14 2.93
CA ARG A 4 -9.91 -22.70 2.14
C ARG A 4 -9.68 -22.74 0.62
N GLN A 5 -8.44 -22.57 0.15
CA GLN A 5 -8.09 -22.70 -1.27
C GLN A 5 -8.04 -24.17 -1.69
N GLN A 6 -7.63 -25.06 -0.79
CA GLN A 6 -7.66 -26.51 -1.02
C GLN A 6 -9.09 -27.04 -1.08
N SER A 7 -9.99 -26.56 -0.22
CA SER A 7 -11.41 -26.97 -0.26
C SER A 7 -12.10 -26.52 -1.54
N GLU A 8 -11.88 -25.28 -1.99
CA GLU A 8 -12.49 -24.76 -3.22
C GLU A 8 -11.97 -25.45 -4.48
N SER A 9 -10.65 -25.68 -4.58
CA SER A 9 -10.08 -26.50 -5.65
C SER A 9 -10.64 -27.92 -5.62
N SER A 10 -10.94 -28.46 -4.44
CA SER A 10 -11.58 -29.76 -4.28
C SER A 10 -13.04 -29.74 -4.72
N GLU A 11 -13.78 -28.64 -4.52
CA GLU A 11 -15.18 -28.49 -4.93
C GLU A 11 -15.33 -28.40 -6.46
N LEU A 12 -14.47 -27.64 -7.13
CA LEU A 12 -14.46 -27.55 -8.59
C LEU A 12 -14.17 -28.91 -9.23
N VAL A 13 -13.14 -29.61 -8.72
CA VAL A 13 -12.77 -30.95 -9.19
C VAL A 13 -13.89 -31.95 -8.93
N ALA A 14 -14.54 -31.90 -7.77
CA ALA A 14 -15.67 -32.76 -7.45
C ALA A 14 -16.88 -32.51 -8.36
N ALA A 15 -17.21 -31.24 -8.64
CA ALA A 15 -18.31 -30.89 -9.54
C ALA A 15 -18.05 -31.35 -10.98
N ALA A 16 -16.83 -31.18 -11.49
CA ALA A 16 -16.44 -31.67 -12.81
C ALA A 16 -16.48 -33.21 -12.90
N ALA A 17 -15.93 -33.90 -11.89
CA ALA A 17 -15.95 -35.36 -11.84
C ALA A 17 -17.38 -35.94 -11.80
N ALA A 18 -18.31 -35.28 -11.10
CA ALA A 18 -19.72 -35.69 -11.05
C ALA A 18 -20.40 -35.58 -12.42
N ILE A 19 -20.09 -34.53 -13.21
CA ILE A 19 -20.59 -34.38 -14.58
C ILE A 19 -20.03 -35.49 -15.48
N GLU A 20 -18.72 -35.75 -15.43
CA GLU A 20 -18.09 -36.81 -16.23
C GLU A 20 -18.69 -38.19 -15.93
N GLU A 21 -18.93 -38.49 -14.66
CA GLU A 21 -19.51 -39.76 -14.22
C GLU A 21 -20.95 -39.92 -14.69
N GLU A 22 -21.80 -38.91 -14.55
CA GLU A 22 -23.18 -38.99 -15.07
C GLU A 22 -23.23 -39.00 -16.61
N LEU A 23 -22.31 -38.32 -17.30
CA LEU A 23 -22.26 -38.34 -18.76
C LEU A 23 -21.96 -39.74 -19.28
N ARG A 24 -21.01 -40.46 -18.66
CA ARG A 24 -20.72 -41.86 -19.01
C ARG A 24 -21.93 -42.77 -18.82
N LYS A 25 -22.68 -42.58 -17.72
CA LYS A 25 -23.93 -43.35 -17.47
C LYS A 25 -24.99 -43.04 -18.51
N PHE A 26 -25.18 -41.77 -18.84
CA PHE A 26 -26.10 -41.34 -19.89
C PHE A 26 -25.75 -41.98 -21.24
N GLU A 27 -24.47 -41.92 -21.64
CA GLU A 27 -23.98 -42.52 -22.88
C GLU A 27 -24.22 -44.02 -22.95
N SER A 28 -23.96 -44.74 -21.85
CA SER A 28 -24.22 -46.19 -21.75
C SER A 28 -25.72 -46.50 -21.89
N LEU A 29 -26.58 -45.81 -21.15
CA LEU A 29 -28.04 -46.01 -21.19
C LEU A 29 -28.61 -45.67 -22.57
N ALA A 30 -28.17 -44.56 -23.17
CA ALA A 30 -28.58 -44.17 -24.52
C ALA A 30 -28.15 -45.22 -25.55
N GLN A 31 -26.96 -45.80 -25.42
CA GLN A 31 -26.51 -46.87 -26.31
C GLN A 31 -27.36 -48.15 -26.16
N GLU A 32 -27.72 -48.52 -24.94
CA GLU A 32 -28.60 -49.67 -24.69
C GLU A 32 -30.00 -49.46 -25.26
N VAL A 33 -30.56 -48.25 -25.14
CA VAL A 33 -31.85 -47.89 -25.75
C VAL A 33 -31.78 -47.95 -27.28
N ARG A 34 -30.70 -47.42 -27.88
CA ARG A 34 -30.52 -47.40 -29.35
C ARG A 34 -30.38 -48.79 -29.97
N THR A 35 -29.72 -49.71 -29.28
CA THR A 35 -29.38 -51.04 -29.81
C THR A 35 -30.27 -52.16 -29.29
N GLY A 36 -31.13 -51.87 -28.31
CA GLY A 36 -32.00 -52.83 -27.66
C GLY A 36 -33.03 -53.45 -28.62
N PRO A 37 -33.34 -54.76 -28.48
CA PRO A 37 -34.38 -55.39 -29.28
C PRO A 37 -35.77 -54.86 -28.92
N LEU A 38 -36.71 -54.85 -29.88
CA LEU A 38 -38.11 -54.42 -29.68
C LEU A 38 -39.14 -55.48 -30.08
N ARG A 39 -38.72 -56.75 -30.15
CA ARG A 39 -39.49 -57.84 -30.77
C ARG A 39 -40.44 -58.60 -29.84
N ALA A 40 -40.46 -58.27 -28.55
CA ALA A 40 -41.28 -58.96 -27.55
C ALA A 40 -41.78 -57.98 -26.49
N GLN A 41 -42.92 -58.26 -25.87
CA GLN A 41 -43.50 -57.42 -24.80
C GLN A 41 -42.48 -57.11 -23.70
N LYS A 42 -41.77 -58.13 -23.21
CA LYS A 42 -40.71 -57.97 -22.20
C LYS A 42 -39.59 -57.03 -22.65
N HIS A 43 -39.28 -57.00 -23.95
CA HIS A 43 -38.30 -56.06 -24.50
C HIS A 43 -38.81 -54.62 -24.46
N LEU A 44 -40.10 -54.41 -24.80
CA LEU A 44 -40.73 -53.10 -24.75
C LEU A 44 -40.79 -52.55 -23.31
N GLU A 45 -41.15 -53.40 -22.34
CA GLU A 45 -41.14 -53.04 -20.91
C GLU A 45 -39.73 -52.64 -20.45
N LYS A 46 -38.71 -53.43 -20.81
CA LYS A 46 -37.30 -53.09 -20.50
C LYS A 46 -36.90 -51.75 -21.12
N MET A 47 -37.25 -51.49 -22.38
CA MET A 47 -36.93 -50.23 -23.04
C MET A 47 -37.64 -49.04 -22.41
N GLY A 48 -38.89 -49.21 -21.96
CA GLY A 48 -39.60 -48.20 -21.18
C GLY A 48 -38.87 -47.84 -19.89
N HIS A 49 -38.39 -48.84 -19.15
CA HIS A 49 -37.56 -48.59 -17.96
C HIS A 49 -36.25 -47.88 -18.28
N LEU A 50 -35.55 -48.29 -19.34
CA LEU A 50 -34.30 -47.63 -19.75
C LEU A 50 -34.52 -46.17 -20.16
N LEU A 51 -35.62 -45.86 -20.87
CA LEU A 51 -35.98 -44.49 -21.24
C LEU A 51 -36.23 -43.62 -20.00
N ASN A 52 -36.89 -44.15 -18.97
CA ASN A 52 -37.04 -43.44 -17.70
C ASN A 52 -35.67 -43.20 -17.04
N SER A 53 -34.79 -44.21 -17.00
CA SER A 53 -33.44 -44.04 -16.47
C SER A 53 -32.60 -43.01 -17.24
N VAL A 54 -32.80 -42.88 -18.56
CA VAL A 54 -32.17 -41.85 -19.40
C VAL A 54 -32.69 -40.46 -19.00
N ALA A 55 -34.02 -40.31 -18.84
CA ALA A 55 -34.62 -39.05 -18.41
C ALA A 55 -34.11 -38.63 -17.02
N ASP A 56 -34.08 -39.56 -16.05
CA ASP A 56 -33.54 -39.30 -14.71
C ASP A 56 -32.04 -38.90 -14.76
N CYS A 57 -31.27 -39.49 -15.68
CA CYS A 57 -29.85 -39.17 -15.84
C CYS A 57 -29.65 -37.78 -16.48
N ASP A 58 -30.50 -37.39 -17.43
CA ASP A 58 -30.52 -36.04 -18.01
C ASP A 58 -30.81 -34.98 -16.94
N GLU A 59 -31.80 -35.22 -16.07
CA GLU A 59 -32.11 -34.32 -14.96
C GLU A 59 -30.92 -34.15 -13.99
N ARG A 60 -30.23 -35.25 -13.65
CA ARG A 60 -29.02 -35.21 -12.82
C ARG A 60 -27.88 -34.47 -13.51
N LEU A 61 -27.67 -34.67 -14.81
CA LEU A 61 -26.68 -33.94 -15.60
C LEU A 61 -26.91 -32.43 -15.54
N VAL A 62 -28.15 -31.99 -15.73
CA VAL A 62 -28.52 -30.57 -15.61
C VAL A 62 -28.23 -30.05 -14.21
N ALA A 63 -28.53 -30.82 -13.16
CA ALA A 63 -28.24 -30.45 -11.78
C ALA A 63 -26.73 -30.30 -11.53
N HIS A 64 -25.90 -31.23 -12.02
CA HIS A 64 -24.44 -31.15 -11.88
C HIS A 64 -23.85 -29.96 -12.65
N MET A 65 -24.34 -29.67 -13.86
CA MET A 65 -23.94 -28.48 -14.62
C MET A 65 -24.27 -27.18 -13.88
N ARG A 66 -25.45 -27.07 -13.28
CA ARG A 66 -25.83 -25.92 -12.45
C ARG A 66 -24.91 -25.79 -11.24
N SER A 67 -24.55 -26.90 -10.60
CA SER A 67 -23.60 -26.91 -9.48
C SER A 67 -22.22 -26.38 -9.91
N LEU A 68 -21.69 -26.86 -11.03
CA LEU A 68 -20.40 -26.41 -11.56
C LEU A 68 -20.41 -24.90 -11.87
N LEU A 69 -21.47 -24.41 -12.51
CA LEU A 69 -21.64 -22.98 -12.77
C LEU A 69 -21.72 -22.16 -11.48
N GLY A 70 -22.37 -22.69 -10.45
CA GLY A 70 -22.42 -22.08 -9.12
C GLY A 70 -21.03 -21.90 -8.52
N VAL A 71 -20.20 -22.95 -8.55
CA VAL A 71 -18.81 -22.89 -8.06
C VAL A 71 -17.99 -21.87 -8.85
N LEU A 72 -18.08 -21.89 -10.18
CA LEU A 72 -17.35 -20.96 -11.05
C LEU A 72 -17.76 -19.50 -10.83
N ASN A 73 -19.05 -19.23 -10.64
CA ASN A 73 -19.54 -17.88 -10.33
C ASN A 73 -19.02 -17.42 -8.97
N GLY A 74 -19.03 -18.29 -7.94
CA GLY A 74 -18.46 -17.96 -6.64
C GLY A 74 -16.97 -17.62 -6.71
N TRP A 75 -16.20 -18.33 -7.55
CA TRP A 75 -14.79 -18.00 -7.81
C TRP A 75 -14.62 -16.65 -8.50
N ARG A 76 -15.45 -16.36 -9.50
CA ARG A 76 -15.44 -15.05 -10.20
C ARG A 76 -15.74 -13.91 -9.23
N ASP A 77 -16.78 -14.04 -8.41
CA ASP A 77 -17.18 -13.02 -7.45
C ASP A 77 -16.07 -12.75 -6.44
N ARG A 78 -15.42 -13.82 -5.95
CA ARG A 78 -14.27 -13.70 -5.05
C ARG A 78 -13.07 -13.04 -5.72
N GLN A 79 -12.76 -13.41 -6.97
CA GLN A 79 -11.67 -12.80 -7.72
C GLN A 79 -11.93 -11.32 -7.95
N GLN A 80 -13.17 -10.94 -8.28
CA GLN A 80 -13.57 -9.55 -8.45
C GLN A 80 -13.46 -8.75 -7.14
N ALA A 81 -13.89 -9.34 -6.01
CA ALA A 81 -13.76 -8.71 -4.70
C ALA A 81 -12.29 -8.47 -4.33
N LEU A 82 -11.43 -9.47 -4.48
CA LEU A 82 -9.99 -9.35 -4.22
C LEU A 82 -9.33 -8.31 -5.15
N ALA A 83 -9.70 -8.29 -6.43
CA ALA A 83 -9.19 -7.29 -7.36
C ALA A 83 -9.57 -5.87 -6.94
N SER A 84 -10.81 -5.68 -6.47
CA SER A 84 -11.28 -4.39 -5.95
C SER A 84 -10.52 -3.97 -4.69
N GLU A 85 -10.29 -4.89 -3.75
CA GLU A 85 -9.52 -4.62 -2.52
C GLU A 85 -8.07 -4.23 -2.84
N VAL A 86 -7.43 -4.97 -3.75
CA VAL A 86 -6.05 -4.68 -4.19
C VAL A 86 -5.98 -3.30 -4.86
N ASN A 87 -6.95 -2.98 -5.74
CA ASN A 87 -6.98 -1.67 -6.38
C ASN A 87 -7.18 -0.53 -5.37
N SER A 88 -8.08 -0.70 -4.39
CA SER A 88 -8.27 0.27 -3.31
C SER A 88 -6.99 0.50 -2.52
N ARG A 89 -6.25 -0.57 -2.18
CA ARG A 89 -4.97 -0.46 -1.47
C ARG A 89 -3.88 0.17 -2.32
N ALA A 90 -3.86 -0.08 -3.63
CA ALA A 90 -2.92 0.56 -4.54
C ALA A 90 -3.15 2.09 -4.60
N GLN A 91 -4.41 2.54 -4.62
CA GLN A 91 -4.75 3.96 -4.60
C GLN A 91 -4.33 4.63 -3.28
N GLU A 92 -4.59 3.98 -2.14
CA GLU A 92 -4.15 4.46 -0.83
C GLU A 92 -2.62 4.57 -0.76
N LEU A 93 -1.90 3.56 -1.24
CA LEU A 93 -0.44 3.57 -1.30
C LEU A 93 0.08 4.70 -2.18
N GLN A 94 -0.55 4.92 -3.34
CA GLN A 94 -0.19 6.01 -4.25
C GLN A 94 -0.35 7.37 -3.55
N GLU A 95 -1.46 7.59 -2.85
CA GLU A 95 -1.71 8.83 -2.14
C GLU A 95 -0.71 9.05 -1.00
N ARG A 96 -0.49 8.02 -0.17
CA ARG A 96 0.53 8.08 0.88
C ARG A 96 1.93 8.34 0.33
N THR A 97 2.26 7.77 -0.84
CA THR A 97 3.55 8.01 -1.50
C THR A 97 3.71 9.47 -1.92
N ARG A 98 2.64 10.11 -2.42
CA ARG A 98 2.67 11.55 -2.76
C ARG A 98 2.90 12.42 -1.54
N VAL A 99 2.18 12.15 -0.45
CA VAL A 99 2.37 12.86 0.83
C VAL A 99 3.81 12.68 1.32
N TYR A 100 4.31 11.45 1.31
CA TYR A 100 5.70 11.15 1.68
C TYR A 100 6.72 11.93 0.85
N GLN A 101 6.57 11.94 -0.48
CA GLN A 101 7.45 12.68 -1.39
C GLN A 101 7.45 14.18 -1.08
N SER A 102 6.27 14.78 -0.89
CA SER A 102 6.17 16.19 -0.53
C SER A 102 6.85 16.52 0.80
N LEU A 103 6.68 15.67 1.83
CA LEU A 103 7.35 15.85 3.12
C LEU A 103 8.87 15.74 2.98
N MET A 104 9.37 14.80 2.16
CA MET A 104 10.80 14.63 1.91
C MET A 104 11.42 15.79 1.12
N GLU A 105 10.72 16.32 0.13
CA GLU A 105 11.16 17.52 -0.61
C GLU A 105 11.30 18.72 0.33
N ARG A 106 10.30 18.95 1.20
CA ARG A 106 10.35 19.99 2.24
C ARG A 106 11.51 19.77 3.21
N PHE A 107 11.70 18.53 3.67
CA PHE A 107 12.81 18.19 4.57
C PHE A 107 14.18 18.45 3.93
N ALA A 108 14.35 18.05 2.67
CA ALA A 108 15.58 18.29 1.91
C ALA A 108 15.86 19.79 1.76
N GLY A 109 14.84 20.59 1.46
CA GLY A 109 14.95 22.05 1.40
C GLY A 109 15.43 22.64 2.73
N LEU A 110 14.86 22.23 3.85
CA LEU A 110 15.29 22.67 5.18
C LEU A 110 16.74 22.26 5.48
N GLY A 111 17.15 21.06 5.10
CA GLY A 111 18.53 20.60 5.26
C GLY A 111 19.52 21.46 4.47
N GLN A 112 19.19 21.84 3.24
CA GLN A 112 20.01 22.75 2.42
C GLN A 112 20.10 24.15 3.04
N GLU A 113 18.97 24.70 3.48
CA GLU A 113 18.94 26.01 4.15
C GLU A 113 19.77 26.00 5.44
N ALA A 114 19.58 24.98 6.29
CA ALA A 114 20.35 24.81 7.52
C ALA A 114 21.87 24.67 7.24
N GLY A 115 22.25 23.90 6.23
CA GLY A 115 23.65 23.76 5.80
C GLY A 115 24.25 25.10 5.35
N SER A 116 23.52 25.87 4.55
CA SER A 116 23.96 27.19 4.08
C SER A 116 24.14 28.19 5.23
N LEU A 117 23.25 28.16 6.23
CA LEU A 117 23.32 28.99 7.42
C LEU A 117 24.50 28.60 8.30
N SER A 118 24.75 27.30 8.47
CA SER A 118 25.92 26.80 9.19
C SER A 118 27.23 27.25 8.53
N ALA A 119 27.33 27.17 7.20
CA ALA A 119 28.50 27.65 6.46
C ALA A 119 28.72 29.17 6.62
N THR A 120 27.63 29.95 6.55
CA THR A 120 27.68 31.41 6.76
C THR A 120 28.16 31.74 8.18
N MET A 121 27.64 31.04 9.18
CA MET A 121 28.03 31.21 10.59
C MET A 121 29.50 30.87 10.82
N GLN A 122 30.02 29.80 10.21
CA GLN A 122 31.44 29.45 10.26
C GLN A 122 32.32 30.52 9.60
N GLY A 123 31.90 31.06 8.45
CA GLY A 123 32.59 32.16 7.80
C GLY A 123 32.67 33.43 8.65
N LEU A 124 31.58 33.77 9.36
CA LEU A 124 31.56 34.90 10.29
C LEU A 124 32.46 34.66 11.50
N ALA A 125 32.45 33.44 12.07
CA ALA A 125 33.33 33.08 13.18
C ALA A 125 34.81 33.15 12.79
N GLY A 126 35.19 32.72 11.58
CA GLY A 126 36.57 32.81 11.09
C GLY A 126 37.10 34.25 10.98
N ARG A 127 36.24 35.21 10.59
CA ARG A 127 36.61 36.63 10.47
C ARG A 127 36.98 37.27 11.81
N THR A 128 36.40 36.80 12.92
CA THR A 128 36.73 37.30 14.27
C THR A 128 38.15 36.95 14.74
N GLN A 129 38.85 36.03 14.07
CA GLN A 129 40.19 35.57 14.47
C GLN A 129 41.35 36.16 13.64
N GLY A 130 41.08 36.86 12.53
CA GLY A 130 42.12 37.21 11.55
C GLY A 130 42.08 38.62 10.93
N GLU A 131 40.95 39.33 10.92
CA GLU A 131 40.83 40.67 10.33
C GLU A 131 40.18 41.67 11.30
N PRO A 132 40.60 42.96 11.28
CA PRO A 132 39.92 44.02 12.04
C PRO A 132 38.58 44.35 11.38
N VAL A 133 37.55 43.55 11.71
CA VAL A 133 36.17 43.82 11.32
C VAL A 133 35.51 44.74 12.34
N LYS A 134 34.74 45.73 11.87
CA LYS A 134 33.98 46.60 12.77
C LYS A 134 32.94 45.76 13.53
N PRO A 135 32.90 45.83 14.87
CA PRO A 135 31.96 45.06 15.69
C PRO A 135 30.49 45.22 15.26
N GLU A 136 30.12 46.42 14.80
CA GLU A 136 28.76 46.75 14.33
C GLU A 136 28.32 45.93 13.10
N GLU A 137 29.21 45.76 12.12
CA GLU A 137 28.94 44.99 10.89
C GLU A 137 28.82 43.49 11.19
N LEU A 138 29.63 43.00 12.13
CA LEU A 138 29.60 41.61 12.58
C LEU A 138 28.32 41.31 13.38
N ILE A 139 27.90 42.22 14.27
CA ILE A 139 26.66 42.11 15.04
C ILE A 139 25.44 42.10 14.11
N SER A 140 25.38 43.00 13.12
CA SER A 140 24.28 43.03 12.15
C SER A 140 24.22 41.75 11.30
N SER A 141 25.37 41.24 10.86
CA SER A 141 25.45 39.98 10.12
C SER A 141 24.99 38.78 10.95
N LEU A 142 25.36 38.72 12.24
CA LEU A 142 24.92 37.69 13.17
C LEU A 142 23.42 37.74 13.44
N GLN A 143 22.85 38.95 13.60
CA GLN A 143 21.40 39.13 13.75
C GLN A 143 20.64 38.58 12.54
N GLY A 144 21.08 38.91 11.31
CA GLY A 144 20.45 38.40 10.09
C GLY A 144 20.53 36.87 9.95
N VAL A 145 21.65 36.26 10.33
CA VAL A 145 21.78 34.78 10.35
C VAL A 145 20.87 34.18 11.43
N ASN A 146 20.78 34.79 12.61
CA ASN A 146 19.91 34.32 13.69
C ASN A 146 18.43 34.38 13.31
N GLU A 147 17.96 35.48 12.72
CA GLU A 147 16.57 35.56 12.25
C GLU A 147 16.24 34.47 11.22
N ARG A 148 17.17 34.20 10.29
CA ARG A 148 17.00 33.12 9.31
C ARG A 148 17.00 31.74 9.97
N MET A 149 17.93 31.47 10.89
CA MET A 149 17.96 30.19 11.62
C MET A 149 16.67 29.96 12.44
N ALA A 150 16.11 31.01 13.04
CA ALA A 150 14.85 30.93 13.78
C ALA A 150 13.69 30.52 12.85
N ARG A 151 13.60 31.15 11.66
CA ARG A 151 12.60 30.78 10.64
C ARG A 151 12.75 29.34 10.16
N VAL A 152 13.98 28.87 9.92
CA VAL A 152 14.20 27.47 9.51
C VAL A 152 13.81 26.50 10.64
N ALA A 153 14.06 26.85 11.90
CA ALA A 153 13.62 26.04 13.04
C ALA A 153 12.09 25.99 13.17
N GLU A 154 11.39 27.10 12.94
CA GLU A 154 9.92 27.13 12.89
C GLU A 154 9.37 26.27 11.75
N ASN A 155 9.97 26.36 10.55
CA ASN A 155 9.58 25.53 9.41
C ASN A 155 9.85 24.04 9.66
N ALA A 156 10.93 23.70 10.34
CA ALA A 156 11.22 22.33 10.77
C ALA A 156 10.19 21.82 11.81
N GLN A 157 9.72 22.68 12.72
CA GLN A 157 8.63 22.34 13.64
C GLN A 157 7.33 22.06 12.89
N ALA A 158 6.97 22.93 11.94
CA ALA A 158 5.77 22.76 11.12
C ALA A 158 5.83 21.46 10.33
N LEU A 159 6.96 21.16 9.70
CA LEU A 159 7.16 19.89 9.01
C LEU A 159 7.07 18.68 9.95
N ALA A 160 7.64 18.77 11.16
CA ALA A 160 7.57 17.69 12.14
C ALA A 160 6.13 17.41 12.60
N ASN A 161 5.30 18.45 12.71
CA ASN A 161 3.88 18.33 13.03
C ASN A 161 3.10 17.75 11.85
N ASP A 162 3.27 18.29 10.64
CA ASP A 162 2.61 17.79 9.44
C ASP A 162 2.92 16.31 9.19
N ALA A 163 4.19 15.91 9.38
CA ALA A 163 4.59 14.51 9.26
C ALA A 163 3.96 13.63 10.33
N ARG A 164 3.77 14.14 11.56
CA ARG A 164 3.09 13.42 12.65
C ARG A 164 1.61 13.25 12.35
N ASP A 165 0.94 14.31 11.90
CA ASP A 165 -0.48 14.30 11.55
C ASP A 165 -0.79 13.37 10.38
N GLN A 166 0.23 13.07 9.56
CA GLN A 166 0.19 12.12 8.43
C GLN A 166 0.77 10.73 8.77
N ASP A 167 1.06 10.44 10.04
CA ASP A 167 1.64 9.18 10.52
C ASP A 167 2.98 8.79 9.87
N PHE A 168 3.82 9.77 9.53
CA PHE A 168 5.21 9.59 9.10
C PHE A 168 6.18 9.90 10.25
N VAL A 169 6.24 8.97 11.21
CA VAL A 169 6.96 9.12 12.48
C VAL A 169 8.46 9.39 12.29
N ASP A 170 9.10 8.70 11.34
CA ASP A 170 10.53 8.87 11.09
C ASP A 170 10.86 10.28 10.58
N ILE A 171 10.07 10.80 9.63
CA ILE A 171 10.23 12.18 9.12
C ILE A 171 9.98 13.19 10.24
N SER A 172 8.94 12.98 11.05
CA SER A 172 8.63 13.83 12.19
C SER A 172 9.82 13.91 13.16
N ARG A 173 10.43 12.77 13.47
CA ARG A 173 11.60 12.68 14.35
C ARG A 173 12.82 13.39 13.75
N ASP A 174 13.08 13.20 12.47
CA ASP A 174 14.26 13.75 11.81
C ASP A 174 14.14 15.28 11.64
N ALA A 175 12.94 15.79 11.31
CA ALA A 175 12.63 17.21 11.29
C ALA A 175 12.77 17.87 12.68
N GLU A 176 12.30 17.20 13.73
CA GLU A 176 12.47 17.66 15.11
C GLU A 176 13.95 17.69 15.52
N SER A 177 14.73 16.67 15.14
CA SER A 177 16.18 16.64 15.37
C SER A 177 16.88 17.83 14.72
N LEU A 178 16.56 18.13 13.45
CA LEU A 178 17.11 19.30 12.74
C LEU A 178 16.75 20.61 13.45
N ARG A 179 15.50 20.75 13.89
CA ARG A 179 15.03 21.91 14.66
C ARG A 179 15.86 22.12 15.93
N GLN A 180 16.07 21.06 16.71
CA GLN A 180 16.86 21.13 17.95
C GLN A 180 18.30 21.57 17.67
N GLN A 181 18.91 21.08 16.60
CA GLN A 181 20.26 21.48 16.18
C GLN A 181 20.33 22.98 15.83
N LEU A 182 19.33 23.51 15.12
CA LEU A 182 19.24 24.92 14.77
C LEU A 182 19.06 25.80 16.01
N LEU A 183 18.18 25.41 16.95
CA LEU A 183 18.01 26.13 18.22
C LEU A 183 19.28 26.12 19.08
N ALA A 184 19.99 25.00 19.13
CA ALA A 184 21.27 24.92 19.81
C ALA A 184 22.35 25.82 19.15
N ALA A 185 22.34 25.95 17.83
CA ALA A 185 23.22 26.85 17.10
C ALA A 185 22.87 28.33 17.34
N LEU A 186 21.57 28.67 17.33
CA LEU A 186 21.06 30.01 17.68
C LEU A 186 21.49 30.46 19.08
N ASN A 187 21.35 29.58 20.07
CA ASN A 187 21.77 29.88 21.44
C ASN A 187 23.27 30.17 21.52
N ARG A 188 24.11 29.41 20.78
CA ARG A 188 25.55 29.67 20.70
C ARG A 188 25.86 31.01 20.02
N ALA A 189 25.15 31.35 18.95
CA ALA A 189 25.31 32.62 18.24
C ALA A 189 24.93 33.83 19.11
N ASN A 190 23.83 33.75 19.85
CA ASN A 190 23.41 34.80 20.78
C ASN A 190 24.43 35.05 21.89
N LEU A 191 25.04 33.98 22.43
CA LEU A 191 26.12 34.10 23.43
C LEU A 191 27.36 34.79 22.86
N LEU A 192 27.72 34.51 21.60
CA LEU A 192 28.83 35.20 20.92
C LEU A 192 28.51 36.68 20.71
N GLN A 193 27.29 37.01 20.29
CA GLN A 193 26.84 38.39 20.11
C GLN A 193 26.88 39.18 21.43
N GLN A 194 26.49 38.58 22.56
CA GLN A 194 26.58 39.21 23.88
C GLN A 194 28.02 39.53 24.29
N LYS A 195 28.98 38.66 23.97
CA LYS A 195 30.41 38.89 24.25
C LYS A 195 31.01 40.03 23.41
N LEU A 196 30.39 40.35 22.27
CA LEU A 196 30.83 41.39 21.35
C LEU A 196 30.18 42.76 21.62
N HIS A 197 29.13 42.82 22.45
CA HIS A 197 28.55 44.08 22.90
C HIS A 197 29.46 44.77 23.94
N PRO A 198 29.79 46.07 23.77
CA PRO A 198 30.76 46.79 24.59
C PRO A 198 30.28 47.17 26.02
N ALA A 199 29.29 46.48 26.59
CA ALA A 199 28.78 46.77 27.94
C ALA A 199 29.44 45.93 29.06
N ASN A 200 30.39 45.05 28.73
CA ASN A 200 31.15 44.22 29.68
C ASN A 200 32.68 44.47 29.62
N ALA A 201 33.11 45.65 29.20
CA ALA A 201 34.48 46.14 29.33
C ALA A 201 34.52 47.32 30.30
#